data_AF-Q55A10-F1
#
_entry.id   AF-Q55A10-F1
#
_cell.length_a   1.000
_cell.length_b   1.000
_cell.length_c   1.000
_cell.angle_alpha   90.00
_cell.angle_beta   90.00
_cell.angle_gamma   90.00
#
_symmetry.space_group_name_H-M   'P 1'
#
loop_
_entity.id
_entity.type
_entity.pdbx_description
1 polymer ?
#
loop_
_entity_poly.entity_id
_entity_poly.type
_entity_poly.pdbx_seq_one_letter_code
_entity_poly.pdbx_strand_id
1 'polypeptide(L)'
;MNELIAPFLTLSMICLMWLNFCQFLKKHKVISSTGIIYVLVWRIFPQFNWYSRIVVGLVPLIISFQYALIGLGIINDQKTVESMSRSGSPRELLLGPLSYGIIISLLTMIFWFSPISIITIGVLCLGDGFAAIFGLKYGTKRIPYNREKTLIGSLAFFICSFIGTFILLTLLQDRLLYPSIVLAPSLFWVCLISTLIESLPLRDWDNITISICSVLTLNLMGY
;
A
#
# COMPACT_ATOMS: atom_id res chain seq x y z
N MET A 1 24.15 10.01 -10.19
CA MET A 1 24.01 9.79 -8.74
C MET A 1 23.64 11.08 -8.00
N ASN A 2 24.36 12.18 -8.21
CA ASN A 2 24.08 13.46 -7.51
C ASN A 2 22.63 13.96 -7.65
N GLU A 3 22.03 13.81 -8.84
CA GLU A 3 20.62 14.18 -9.08
C GLU A 3 19.60 13.38 -8.27
N LEU A 4 19.98 12.24 -7.68
CA LEU A 4 19.11 11.40 -6.87
C LEU A 4 19.17 11.75 -5.38
N ILE A 5 20.21 12.45 -4.93
CA ILE A 5 20.45 12.73 -3.51
C ILE A 5 19.33 13.61 -2.95
N ALA A 6 19.04 14.74 -3.61
CA ALA A 6 17.99 15.65 -3.14
C ALA A 6 16.60 14.98 -3.18
N PRO A 7 16.15 14.34 -4.28
CA PRO A 7 14.93 13.55 -4.30
C PRO A 7 14.84 12.49 -3.20
N PHE A 8 15.92 11.74 -2.96
CA PHE A 8 15.98 10.72 -1.93
C PHE A 8 15.78 11.32 -0.53
N LEU A 9 16.51 12.37 -0.20
CA LEU A 9 16.36 13.05 1.08
C LEU A 9 14.96 13.62 1.26
N THR A 10 14.37 14.23 0.23
CA THR A 10 12.99 14.72 0.25
C THR A 10 12.00 13.58 0.49
N LEU A 11 12.13 12.46 -0.22
CA LEU A 11 11.28 11.29 -0.03
C LEU A 11 11.40 10.72 1.39
N SER A 12 12.62 10.52 1.88
CA SER A 12 12.85 10.02 3.23
C SER A 12 12.25 10.96 4.28
N MET A 13 12.43 12.28 4.14
CA MET A 13 11.83 13.25 5.05
C MET A 13 10.30 13.19 5.02
N ILE A 14 9.67 13.17 3.84
CA ILE A 14 8.20 13.10 3.72
C ILE A 14 7.68 11.80 4.34
N CYS A 15 8.30 10.66 4.05
CA CYS A 15 7.90 9.37 4.61
C CYS A 15 8.03 9.36 6.14
N LEU A 16 9.13 9.85 6.70
CA LEU A 16 9.33 9.89 8.16
C LEU A 16 8.38 10.86 8.85
N MET A 17 8.18 12.05 8.28
CA MET A 17 7.21 13.02 8.81
C MET A 17 5.80 12.44 8.81
N TRP A 18 5.42 11.76 7.73
CA TRP A 18 4.11 11.12 7.64
C TRP A 18 3.98 9.97 8.64
N LEU A 19 4.98 9.11 8.78
CA LEU A 19 4.96 8.02 9.77
C LEU A 19 4.83 8.56 11.19
N ASN A 20 5.61 9.57 11.55
CA ASN A 20 5.51 10.23 12.86
C ASN A 20 4.13 10.86 13.08
N PHE A 21 3.55 11.47 12.04
CA PHE A 21 2.19 12.00 12.09
C PHE A 21 1.14 10.89 12.30
N CYS A 22 1.27 9.76 11.61
CA CYS A 22 0.40 8.60 11.81
C CYS A 22 0.51 8.06 13.24
N GLN A 23 1.73 7.92 13.77
CA GLN A 23 1.98 7.48 15.14
C GLN A 23 1.37 8.44 16.16
N PHE A 24 1.52 9.75 15.93
CA PHE A 24 0.93 10.79 16.78
C PHE A 24 -0.59 10.67 16.86
N LEU A 25 -1.26 10.36 15.73
CA LEU A 25 -2.72 10.25 15.69
C LEU A 25 -3.29 9.06 16.49
N LYS A 26 -2.46 8.14 17.04
CA LYS A 26 -2.84 6.98 17.87
C LYS A 26 -4.05 6.17 17.37
N LYS A 27 -4.38 6.28 16.09
CA LYS A 27 -5.46 5.50 15.47
C LYS A 27 -4.81 4.29 14.85
N HIS A 28 -5.12 3.11 15.39
CA HIS A 28 -4.61 1.78 15.02
C HIS A 28 -4.78 1.35 13.54
N LYS A 29 -5.03 2.29 12.61
CA LYS A 29 -5.39 2.02 11.21
C LYS A 29 -4.87 3.06 10.20
N VAL A 30 -3.97 3.99 10.57
CA VAL A 30 -3.50 5.04 9.63
C VAL A 30 -2.36 4.58 8.71
N ILE A 31 -1.84 3.37 8.88
CA ILE A 31 -0.66 2.90 8.12
C ILE A 31 -0.95 2.72 6.61
N SER A 32 -2.19 2.46 6.20
CA SER A 32 -2.47 2.12 4.80
C SER A 32 -2.34 3.31 3.83
N SER A 33 -2.39 4.58 4.27
CA SER A 33 -2.28 5.74 3.35
C SER A 33 -0.84 6.12 2.98
N THR A 34 0.16 5.59 3.68
CA THR A 34 1.59 5.89 3.47
C THR A 34 2.03 5.64 2.03
N GLY A 35 1.56 4.57 1.40
CA GLY A 35 1.92 4.23 0.02
C GLY A 35 1.43 5.24 -1.02
N ILE A 36 0.32 5.95 -0.78
CA ILE A 36 -0.20 6.94 -1.74
C ILE A 36 0.70 8.17 -1.80
N ILE A 37 1.10 8.68 -0.62
CA ILE A 37 2.05 9.80 -0.55
C ILE A 37 3.39 9.38 -1.15
N TYR A 38 3.86 8.18 -0.82
CA TYR A 38 5.08 7.63 -1.38
C TYR A 38 5.06 7.60 -2.92
N VAL A 39 3.98 7.11 -3.53
CA VAL A 39 3.84 7.05 -5.00
C VAL A 39 3.74 8.45 -5.62
N LEU A 40 3.04 9.40 -4.99
CA LEU A 40 3.00 10.79 -5.48
C LEU A 40 4.38 11.45 -5.51
N VAL A 41 5.21 11.16 -4.51
CA VAL A 41 6.57 11.71 -4.43
C VAL A 41 7.48 11.14 -5.52
N TRP A 42 7.17 9.98 -6.14
CA TRP A 42 7.96 9.46 -7.27
C TRP A 42 8.15 10.49 -8.39
N ARG A 43 7.21 11.42 -8.55
CA ARG A 43 7.21 12.46 -9.58
C ARG A 43 8.44 13.37 -9.56
N ILE A 44 9.13 13.48 -8.41
CA ILE A 44 10.34 14.31 -8.27
C ILE A 44 11.61 13.58 -8.73
N PHE A 45 11.55 12.26 -8.95
CA PHE A 45 12.70 11.48 -9.39
C PHE A 45 12.83 11.48 -10.93
N PRO A 46 14.05 11.51 -11.48
CA PRO A 46 14.26 11.37 -12.91
C PRO A 46 13.78 10.00 -13.40
N GLN A 47 12.80 9.97 -14.31
CA GLN A 47 12.17 8.72 -14.74
C GLN A 47 13.06 7.85 -15.63
N PHE A 48 13.87 8.49 -16.48
CA PHE A 48 14.77 7.79 -17.40
C PHE A 48 16.05 7.31 -16.72
N ASN A 49 16.28 7.69 -15.46
CA ASN A 49 17.39 7.17 -14.68
C ASN A 49 16.98 5.83 -14.03
N TRP A 50 17.59 4.75 -14.50
CA TRP A 50 17.37 3.40 -13.97
C TRP A 50 17.58 3.29 -12.45
N TYR A 51 18.53 4.03 -11.89
CA TYR A 51 18.82 3.99 -10.46
C TYR A 51 17.69 4.57 -9.60
N SER A 52 16.82 5.42 -10.17
CA SER A 52 15.68 6.01 -9.45
C SER A 52 14.80 4.94 -8.81
N ARG A 53 14.45 3.89 -9.56
CA ARG A 53 13.57 2.83 -9.05
C ARG A 53 14.17 2.05 -7.86
N ILE A 54 15.50 1.87 -7.87
CA ILE A 54 16.22 1.18 -6.81
C ILE A 54 16.29 2.09 -5.58
N VAL A 55 16.75 3.33 -5.76
CA VAL A 55 16.88 4.30 -4.66
C VAL A 55 15.54 4.58 -3.98
N VAL A 56 14.47 4.75 -4.76
CA VAL A 56 13.12 4.98 -4.25
C VAL A 56 12.59 3.74 -3.53
N GLY A 57 12.72 2.56 -4.15
CA GLY A 57 12.28 1.30 -3.54
C GLY A 57 13.03 0.92 -2.26
N LEU A 58 14.27 1.39 -2.08
CA LEU A 58 15.03 1.14 -0.85
C LEU A 58 14.43 1.84 0.37
N VAL A 59 13.70 2.96 0.20
CA VAL A 59 13.11 3.69 1.33
C VAL A 59 12.10 2.85 2.11
N PRO A 60 11.02 2.30 1.50
CA PRO A 60 10.11 1.41 2.21
C PRO A 60 10.82 0.13 2.66
N LEU A 61 11.85 -0.35 1.96
CA LEU A 61 12.59 -1.54 2.36
C LEU A 61 13.38 -1.32 3.65
N ILE A 62 14.04 -0.18 3.81
CA ILE A 62 14.76 0.20 5.02
C ILE A 62 13.78 0.32 6.21
N ILE A 63 12.63 0.96 6.00
CA ILE A 63 11.58 1.06 7.03
C ILE A 63 11.04 -0.33 7.40
N SER A 64 10.78 -1.20 6.40
CA SER A 64 10.42 -2.60 6.62
C SER A 64 11.47 -3.36 7.41
N PHE A 65 12.75 -3.15 7.11
CA PHE A 65 13.82 -3.79 7.85
C PHE A 65 13.80 -3.38 9.34
N GLN A 66 13.51 -2.11 9.65
CA GLN A 66 13.30 -1.68 11.03
C GLN A 66 12.12 -2.42 11.68
N TYR A 67 10.99 -2.59 10.99
CA TYR A 67 9.86 -3.39 11.50
C TYR A 67 10.25 -4.86 11.75
N ALA A 68 11.11 -5.44 10.91
CA ALA A 68 11.64 -6.78 11.14
C ALA A 68 12.47 -6.85 12.43
N LEU A 69 13.38 -5.89 12.63
CA LEU A 69 14.20 -5.83 13.85
C LEU A 69 13.36 -5.65 15.13
N ILE A 70 12.31 -4.82 15.07
CA ILE A 70 11.38 -4.64 16.20
C ILE A 70 10.58 -5.92 16.44
N GLY A 71 10.02 -6.52 15.39
CA GLY A 71 9.20 -7.72 15.50
C GLY A 71 9.97 -8.97 15.96
N LEU A 72 11.27 -9.03 15.67
CA LEU A 72 12.19 -10.07 16.17
C LEU A 72 12.68 -9.80 17.60
N GLY A 73 12.36 -8.64 18.19
CA GLY A 73 12.79 -8.25 19.54
C GLY A 73 14.25 -7.78 19.62
N ILE A 74 14.89 -7.47 18.50
CA ILE A 74 16.26 -6.93 18.46
C ILE A 74 16.24 -5.45 18.85
N ILE A 75 15.23 -4.70 18.40
CA ILE A 75 15.02 -3.30 18.76
C ILE A 75 13.77 -3.18 19.64
N ASN A 76 13.91 -2.52 20.78
CA ASN A 76 12.78 -2.18 21.65
C ASN A 76 12.22 -0.81 21.26
N ASP A 77 11.15 -0.81 20.45
CA ASP A 77 10.40 0.39 20.09
C ASP A 77 8.90 0.19 20.34
N GLN A 78 8.50 0.49 21.59
CA GLN A 78 7.12 0.32 22.03
C GLN A 78 6.15 1.27 21.32
N LYS A 79 6.60 2.48 20.92
CA LYS A 79 5.75 3.45 20.23
C LYS A 79 5.32 2.90 18.87
N THR A 80 6.26 2.33 18.13
CA THR A 80 5.94 1.68 16.85
C THR A 80 5.01 0.50 17.06
N VAL A 81 5.26 -0.36 18.06
CA VAL A 81 4.39 -1.51 18.37
C VAL A 81 2.97 -1.06 18.71
N GLU A 82 2.78 -0.10 19.61
CA GLU A 82 1.45 0.42 19.98
C GLU A 82 0.71 1.06 18.80
N SER A 83 1.44 1.69 17.89
CA SER A 83 0.84 2.33 16.71
C SER A 83 0.43 1.34 15.61
N MET A 84 1.14 0.22 15.48
CA MET A 84 1.02 -0.69 14.33
C MET A 84 0.44 -2.06 14.67
N SER A 85 0.58 -2.54 15.91
CA SER A 85 0.01 -3.81 16.35
C SER A 85 -1.43 -3.62 16.86
N ARG A 86 -2.29 -4.58 16.52
CA ARG A 86 -3.65 -4.72 17.01
C ARG A 86 -3.69 -5.33 18.41
N SER A 87 -2.86 -6.33 18.70
CA SER A 87 -2.79 -6.96 20.03
C SER A 87 -1.76 -6.32 20.98
N GLY A 88 -0.90 -5.43 20.47
CA GLY A 88 0.28 -4.94 21.19
C GLY A 88 1.48 -5.89 21.11
N SER A 89 1.38 -6.99 20.34
CA SER A 89 2.49 -7.91 20.10
C SER A 89 3.44 -7.37 19.01
N PRO A 90 4.75 -7.21 19.30
CA PRO A 90 5.72 -6.83 18.29
C PRO A 90 5.74 -7.78 17.07
N ARG A 91 5.41 -9.05 17.27
CA ARG A 91 5.43 -10.06 16.20
C ARG A 91 4.44 -9.77 15.06
N GLU A 92 3.38 -9.02 15.32
CA GLU A 92 2.43 -8.64 14.26
C GLU A 92 3.08 -7.74 13.20
N LEU A 93 4.13 -7.00 13.56
CA LEU A 93 4.89 -6.18 12.62
C LEU A 93 5.55 -7.02 11.52
N LEU A 94 5.89 -8.29 11.82
CA LEU A 94 6.53 -9.21 10.88
C LEU A 94 5.60 -9.70 9.77
N LEU A 95 4.28 -9.62 9.96
CA LEU A 95 3.31 -10.10 8.99
C LEU A 95 2.61 -8.95 8.27
N GLY A 96 2.04 -7.99 8.99
CA GLY A 96 1.32 -6.88 8.36
C GLY A 96 2.28 -5.82 7.78
N PRO A 97 2.81 -4.93 8.64
CA PRO A 97 3.71 -3.84 8.23
C PRO A 97 4.91 -4.27 7.38
N LEU A 98 5.59 -5.36 7.75
CA LEU A 98 6.76 -5.86 7.03
C LEU A 98 6.40 -6.26 5.59
N SER A 99 5.36 -7.10 5.42
CA SER A 99 4.91 -7.53 4.09
C SER A 99 4.49 -6.34 3.23
N TYR A 100 3.81 -5.37 3.83
CA TYR A 100 3.39 -4.14 3.15
C TYR A 100 4.58 -3.40 2.52
N GLY A 101 5.61 -3.11 3.31
CA GLY A 101 6.76 -2.37 2.79
C GLY A 101 7.61 -3.21 1.84
N ILE A 102 7.70 -4.53 2.01
CA ILE A 102 8.36 -5.42 1.02
C ILE A 102 7.63 -5.38 -0.32
N ILE A 103 6.29 -5.53 -0.31
CA ILE A 103 5.47 -5.49 -1.52
C ILE A 103 5.65 -4.15 -2.23
N ILE A 104 5.50 -3.02 -1.53
CA ILE A 104 5.67 -1.69 -2.11
C ILE A 104 7.07 -1.52 -2.69
N SER A 105 8.11 -1.99 -1.99
CA SER A 105 9.50 -1.94 -2.47
C SER A 105 9.68 -2.72 -3.77
N LEU A 106 9.20 -3.96 -3.81
CA LEU A 106 9.30 -4.83 -4.98
C LEU A 106 8.52 -4.26 -6.17
N LEU A 107 7.28 -3.82 -5.96
CA LEU A 107 6.47 -3.16 -7.00
C LEU A 107 7.18 -1.92 -7.55
N THR A 108 7.80 -1.12 -6.69
CA THR A 108 8.56 0.06 -7.11
C THR A 108 9.75 -0.32 -8.00
N MET A 109 10.56 -1.28 -7.54
CA MET A 109 11.82 -1.63 -8.21
C MET A 109 11.58 -2.37 -9.53
N ILE A 110 10.58 -3.25 -9.57
CA ILE A 110 10.29 -4.11 -10.73
C ILE A 110 9.41 -3.37 -11.74
N PHE A 111 8.35 -2.70 -11.28
CA PHE A 111 7.28 -2.13 -12.10
C PHE A 111 7.29 -0.59 -12.05
N TRP A 112 8.47 0.02 -12.05
CA TRP A 112 8.68 1.47 -11.92
C TRP A 112 7.80 2.28 -12.88
N PHE A 113 6.96 3.17 -12.33
CA PHE A 113 6.01 4.01 -13.09
C PHE A 113 5.10 3.25 -14.08
N SER A 114 4.92 1.95 -13.91
CA SER A 114 3.98 1.19 -14.74
C SER A 114 2.58 1.18 -14.12
N PRO A 115 1.53 0.91 -14.92
CA PRO A 115 0.18 0.68 -14.40
C PRO A 115 0.15 -0.38 -13.30
N ILE A 116 0.98 -1.43 -13.40
CA ILE A 116 1.06 -2.52 -12.42
C ILE A 116 1.37 -2.00 -11.02
N SER A 117 2.45 -1.21 -10.86
CA SER A 117 2.83 -0.74 -9.52
C SER A 117 1.84 0.27 -8.96
N ILE A 118 1.42 1.26 -9.76
CA ILE A 118 0.57 2.36 -9.29
C ILE A 118 -0.82 1.83 -8.92
N ILE A 119 -1.40 0.96 -9.76
CA ILE A 119 -2.71 0.35 -9.46
C ILE A 119 -2.60 -0.57 -8.25
N THR A 120 -1.61 -1.46 -8.20
CA THR A 120 -1.49 -2.42 -7.09
C THR A 120 -1.25 -1.71 -5.76
N ILE A 121 -0.34 -0.74 -5.70
CA ILE A 121 -0.10 0.05 -4.48
C ILE A 121 -1.36 0.83 -4.11
N GLY A 122 -2.01 1.47 -5.08
CA GLY A 122 -3.25 2.23 -4.86
C GLY A 122 -4.35 1.37 -4.24
N VAL A 123 -4.66 0.23 -4.85
CA VAL A 123 -5.69 -0.70 -4.38
C VAL A 123 -5.37 -1.26 -2.99
N LEU A 124 -4.12 -1.66 -2.77
CA LEU A 124 -3.67 -2.18 -1.47
C LEU A 124 -3.85 -1.11 -0.38
N CYS A 125 -3.27 0.08 -0.59
CA CYS A 125 -3.24 1.19 0.37
C CYS A 125 -4.62 1.77 0.68
N LEU A 126 -5.40 2.08 -0.36
CA LEU A 126 -6.69 2.72 -0.20
C LEU A 126 -7.75 1.71 0.21
N GLY A 127 -7.74 0.53 -0.41
CA GLY A 127 -8.69 -0.54 -0.11
C GLY A 127 -8.62 -0.98 1.34
N ASP A 128 -7.45 -1.44 1.79
CA ASP A 128 -7.27 -1.95 3.16
C ASP A 128 -7.56 -0.87 4.21
N GLY A 129 -7.04 0.34 4.01
CA GLY A 129 -7.23 1.46 4.92
C GLY A 129 -8.70 1.83 5.10
N PHE A 130 -9.43 2.04 4.00
CA PHE A 130 -10.83 2.43 4.06
C PHE A 130 -11.75 1.27 4.47
N ALA A 131 -11.48 0.04 4.04
CA ALA A 131 -12.23 -1.14 4.49
C ALA A 131 -12.16 -1.29 6.01
N ALA A 132 -10.98 -1.08 6.60
CA ALA A 132 -10.81 -1.16 8.04
C ALA A 132 -11.54 -0.03 8.80
N ILE A 133 -11.63 1.18 8.23
CA ILE A 133 -12.33 2.33 8.83
C ILE A 133 -13.85 2.14 8.73
N PHE A 134 -14.37 1.95 7.52
CA PHE A 134 -15.81 1.83 7.28
C PHE A 134 -16.37 0.51 7.84
N GLY A 135 -15.62 -0.57 7.74
CA GLY A 135 -16.00 -1.86 8.31
C GLY A 135 -16.11 -1.82 9.83
N LEU A 136 -15.24 -1.08 10.52
CA LEU A 136 -15.32 -0.88 11.97
C LEU A 136 -16.48 0.06 12.35
N LYS A 137 -16.65 1.17 11.61
CA LYS A 137 -17.61 2.21 11.97
C LYS A 137 -19.05 1.86 11.63
N TYR A 138 -19.27 1.14 10.53
CA TYR A 138 -20.60 0.90 9.97
C TYR A 138 -20.91 -0.59 9.72
N GLY A 139 -19.92 -1.47 9.76
CA GLY A 139 -20.06 -2.88 9.40
C GLY A 139 -20.81 -3.72 10.42
N THR A 140 -22.12 -3.86 10.27
CA THR A 140 -22.96 -4.72 11.13
C THR A 140 -23.08 -6.15 10.59
N LYS A 141 -23.27 -6.31 9.28
CA LYS A 141 -23.41 -7.62 8.64
C LYS A 141 -22.04 -8.22 8.30
N ARG A 142 -21.73 -9.36 8.92
CA ARG A 142 -20.51 -10.15 8.65
C ARG A 142 -20.65 -10.96 7.37
N ILE A 143 -19.53 -11.23 6.72
CA ILE A 143 -19.48 -12.11 5.54
C ILE A 143 -19.65 -13.56 6.04
N PRO A 144 -20.56 -14.37 5.47
CA PRO A 144 -20.88 -15.70 6.02
C PRO A 144 -19.68 -16.64 6.19
N TYR A 145 -18.76 -16.61 5.23
CA TYR A 145 -17.53 -17.41 5.22
C TYR A 145 -16.31 -16.72 5.86
N ASN A 146 -16.45 -15.45 6.26
CA ASN A 146 -15.38 -14.71 6.95
C ASN A 146 -15.97 -13.71 7.95
N ARG A 147 -16.06 -14.14 9.22
CA ARG A 147 -16.68 -13.34 10.28
C ARG A 147 -15.83 -12.14 10.73
N GLU A 148 -14.55 -12.12 10.38
CA GLU A 148 -13.66 -10.99 10.70
C GLU A 148 -13.98 -9.78 9.80
N LYS A 149 -14.46 -10.02 8.58
CA LYS A 149 -14.81 -8.98 7.60
C LYS A 149 -16.31 -8.67 7.60
N THR A 150 -16.66 -7.51 7.07
CA THR A 150 -18.04 -7.02 6.99
C THR A 150 -18.39 -6.68 5.55
N LEU A 151 -19.65 -6.84 5.16
CA LEU A 151 -20.10 -6.49 3.80
C LEU A 151 -19.82 -5.02 3.47
N ILE A 152 -19.98 -4.13 4.47
CA ILE A 152 -19.69 -2.69 4.31
C ILE A 152 -18.18 -2.45 4.18
N GLY A 153 -17.35 -3.21 4.90
CA GLY A 153 -15.90 -3.17 4.75
C GLY A 153 -15.45 -3.50 3.33
N SER A 154 -15.91 -4.62 2.77
CA SER A 154 -15.56 -5.01 1.39
C SER A 154 -16.17 -4.08 0.34
N LEU A 155 -17.38 -3.55 0.56
CA LEU A 155 -17.93 -2.52 -0.34
C LEU A 155 -17.09 -1.23 -0.31
N ALA A 156 -16.64 -0.81 0.88
CA ALA A 156 -15.74 0.32 1.02
C ALA A 156 -14.38 0.04 0.38
N PHE A 157 -13.84 -1.18 0.52
CA PHE A 157 -12.63 -1.62 -0.17
C PHE A 157 -12.76 -1.36 -1.67
N PHE A 158 -13.83 -1.87 -2.30
CA PHE A 158 -14.06 -1.75 -3.73
C PHE A 158 -14.15 -0.28 -4.19
N ILE A 159 -15.05 0.49 -3.57
CA ILE A 159 -15.34 1.87 -3.98
C ILE A 159 -14.13 2.77 -3.76
N CYS A 160 -13.50 2.71 -2.58
CA CYS A 160 -12.38 3.56 -2.24
C CYS A 160 -11.11 3.19 -3.03
N SER A 161 -10.88 1.90 -3.28
CA SER A 161 -9.79 1.46 -4.17
C SER A 161 -9.99 2.01 -5.57
N PHE A 162 -11.18 1.85 -6.15
CA PHE A 162 -11.45 2.28 -7.52
C PHE A 162 -11.33 3.80 -7.66
N ILE A 163 -12.07 4.57 -6.87
CA ILE A 163 -12.08 6.03 -6.97
C ILE A 163 -10.72 6.61 -6.61
N GLY A 164 -10.14 6.19 -5.47
CA GLY A 164 -8.88 6.77 -5.01
C GLY A 164 -7.70 6.42 -5.90
N THR A 165 -7.64 5.19 -6.44
CA THR A 165 -6.58 4.80 -7.38
C THR A 165 -6.77 5.47 -8.74
N PHE A 166 -8.01 5.68 -9.19
CA PHE A 166 -8.28 6.44 -10.40
C PHE A 166 -7.83 7.91 -10.28
N ILE A 167 -8.08 8.52 -9.12
CA ILE A 167 -7.55 9.86 -8.80
C ILE A 167 -6.02 9.84 -8.80
N LEU A 168 -5.39 8.84 -8.18
CA LEU A 168 -3.93 8.71 -8.16
C LEU A 168 -3.34 8.60 -9.58
N LEU A 169 -3.94 7.78 -10.45
CA LEU A 169 -3.55 7.68 -11.85
C LEU A 169 -3.67 9.03 -12.57
N THR A 170 -4.76 9.76 -12.33
CA THR A 170 -5.00 11.06 -12.95
C THR A 170 -4.00 12.13 -12.47
N LEU A 171 -3.61 12.11 -11.19
CA LEU A 171 -2.57 13.00 -10.65
C LEU A 171 -1.17 12.71 -11.21
N LEU A 172 -0.97 11.51 -11.74
CA LEU A 172 0.28 11.06 -12.36
C LEU A 172 0.18 11.01 -13.90
N GLN A 173 -0.86 11.58 -14.50
CA GLN A 173 -1.16 11.47 -15.92
C GLN A 173 0.01 11.88 -16.84
N ASP A 174 0.77 12.92 -16.47
CA ASP A 174 1.94 13.40 -17.23
C ASP A 174 3.13 12.44 -17.22
N ARG A 175 3.06 11.39 -16.39
CA ARG A 175 4.10 10.39 -16.17
C ARG A 175 3.71 9.00 -16.67
N LEU A 176 2.45 8.80 -17.04
CA LEU A 176 1.91 7.52 -17.49
C LEU A 176 2.00 7.40 -19.02
N LEU A 177 2.28 6.18 -19.49
CA LEU A 177 2.21 5.84 -20.92
C LEU A 177 0.77 5.82 -21.45
N TYR A 178 -0.18 5.48 -20.59
CA TYR A 178 -1.59 5.36 -20.93
C TYR A 178 -2.41 6.45 -20.22
N PRO A 179 -3.40 7.07 -20.91
CA PRO A 179 -4.39 7.91 -20.24
C PRO A 179 -5.10 7.14 -19.10
N SER A 180 -5.32 7.80 -17.96
CA SER A 180 -5.98 7.20 -16.79
C SER A 180 -7.34 6.62 -17.14
N ILE A 181 -8.07 7.26 -18.06
CA ILE A 181 -9.37 6.79 -18.56
C ILE A 181 -9.27 5.45 -19.32
N VAL A 182 -8.15 5.20 -20.01
CA VAL A 182 -7.90 3.93 -20.71
C VAL A 182 -7.60 2.81 -19.71
N LEU A 183 -6.98 3.15 -18.57
CA LEU A 183 -6.69 2.19 -17.48
C LEU A 183 -7.92 1.88 -16.61
N ALA A 184 -8.99 2.68 -16.68
CA ALA A 184 -10.15 2.55 -15.81
C ALA A 184 -10.86 1.18 -15.86
N PRO A 185 -11.07 0.53 -17.03
CA PRO A 185 -11.65 -0.81 -17.08
C PRO A 185 -10.77 -1.85 -16.39
N SER A 186 -9.45 -1.77 -16.56
CA SER A 186 -8.49 -2.66 -15.91
C SER A 186 -8.48 -2.45 -14.40
N LEU A 187 -8.48 -1.20 -13.95
CA LEU A 187 -8.62 -0.85 -12.54
C LEU A 187 -9.92 -1.41 -11.94
N PHE A 188 -11.05 -1.32 -12.65
CA PHE A 188 -12.33 -1.88 -12.19
C PHE A 188 -12.22 -3.39 -11.92
N TRP A 189 -11.65 -4.15 -12.85
CA TRP A 189 -11.47 -5.59 -12.69
C TRP A 189 -10.50 -5.94 -11.56
N VAL A 190 -9.39 -5.22 -11.44
CA VAL A 190 -8.45 -5.40 -10.33
C VAL A 190 -9.14 -5.13 -8.99
N CYS A 191 -9.90 -4.04 -8.86
CA CYS A 191 -10.64 -3.74 -7.64
C CYS A 191 -11.68 -4.82 -7.32
N LEU A 192 -12.41 -5.31 -8.33
CA LEU A 192 -13.43 -6.34 -8.14
C LEU A 192 -12.81 -7.65 -7.64
N ILE A 193 -11.79 -8.14 -8.34
CA ILE A 193 -11.13 -9.40 -7.97
C ILE A 193 -10.43 -9.25 -6.61
N SER A 194 -9.73 -8.14 -6.37
CA SER A 194 -9.09 -7.88 -5.08
C SER A 194 -10.09 -7.81 -3.93
N THR A 195 -11.30 -7.28 -4.16
CA THR A 195 -12.38 -7.28 -3.15
C THR A 195 -12.86 -8.70 -2.84
N LEU A 196 -12.96 -9.57 -3.85
CA LEU A 196 -13.30 -10.98 -3.66
C LEU A 196 -12.19 -11.74 -2.92
N ILE A 197 -10.92 -11.43 -3.17
CA ILE A 197 -9.79 -12.01 -2.44
C ILE A 197 -9.75 -11.50 -0.99
N GLU A 198 -10.00 -10.20 -0.79
CA GLU A 198 -10.05 -9.56 0.53
C GLU A 198 -11.13 -10.15 1.44
N SER A 199 -12.27 -10.58 0.86
CA SER A 199 -13.35 -11.18 1.62
C SER A 199 -13.02 -12.59 2.13
N LEU A 200 -12.04 -13.28 1.54
CA LEU A 200 -11.64 -14.64 1.95
C LEU A 200 -10.99 -14.65 3.34
N PRO A 201 -11.12 -15.75 4.13
CA PRO A 201 -10.58 -15.85 5.48
C PRO A 201 -9.05 -16.11 5.48
N LEU A 202 -8.27 -15.20 4.91
CA LEU A 202 -6.82 -15.31 4.74
C LEU A 202 -5.99 -14.66 5.86
N ARG A 203 -6.66 -13.98 6.81
CA ARG A 203 -6.06 -13.29 7.97
C ARG A 203 -4.87 -12.42 7.56
N ASP A 204 -3.65 -12.83 7.92
CA ASP A 204 -2.43 -12.04 7.79
C ASP A 204 -1.83 -12.06 6.37
N TRP A 205 -2.36 -12.91 5.49
CA TRP A 205 -1.89 -13.05 4.11
C TRP A 205 -2.64 -12.16 3.12
N ASP A 206 -3.66 -11.42 3.57
CA ASP A 206 -4.55 -10.64 2.70
C ASP A 206 -3.79 -9.63 1.83
N ASN A 207 -2.83 -8.90 2.40
CA ASN A 207 -2.03 -7.92 1.67
C ASN A 207 -1.18 -8.58 0.57
N ILE A 208 -0.61 -9.76 0.84
CA ILE A 208 0.19 -10.52 -0.13
C ILE A 208 -0.72 -11.01 -1.25
N THR A 209 -1.87 -11.60 -0.93
CA THR A 209 -2.78 -12.17 -1.94
C THR A 209 -3.44 -11.10 -2.79
N ILE A 210 -3.86 -9.97 -2.21
CA ILE A 210 -4.37 -8.80 -2.95
C ILE A 210 -3.32 -8.31 -3.96
N SER A 211 -2.06 -8.20 -3.53
CA SER A 211 -0.98 -7.69 -4.36
C SER A 211 -0.64 -8.63 -5.50
N ILE A 212 -0.47 -9.93 -5.21
CA ILE A 212 -0.22 -10.95 -6.23
C ILE A 212 -1.37 -10.99 -7.23
N CYS A 213 -2.62 -11.00 -6.75
CA CYS A 213 -3.79 -11.05 -7.62
C CYS A 213 -3.89 -9.81 -8.52
N SER A 214 -3.62 -8.61 -7.98
CA SER A 214 -3.60 -7.38 -8.76
C SER A 214 -2.55 -7.42 -9.87
N VAL A 215 -1.32 -7.82 -9.53
CA VAL A 215 -0.22 -7.95 -10.51
C VAL A 215 -0.58 -8.97 -11.59
N LEU A 216 -1.07 -10.16 -11.20
CA LEU A 216 -1.46 -11.21 -12.16
C LEU A 216 -2.58 -10.73 -13.08
N THR A 217 -3.61 -10.08 -12.54
CA THR A 217 -4.73 -9.55 -13.32
C THR A 217 -4.23 -8.55 -14.37
N LEU A 218 -3.35 -7.62 -13.98
CA LEU A 218 -2.82 -6.61 -14.89
C LEU A 218 -1.90 -7.22 -15.96
N ASN A 219 -1.05 -8.20 -15.60
CA ASN A 219 -0.23 -8.92 -16.59
C ASN A 219 -1.11 -9.68 -17.59
N LEU A 220 -2.17 -10.35 -17.13
CA LEU A 220 -3.13 -11.03 -18.01
C LEU A 220 -3.88 -10.07 -18.95
N MET A 221 -3.99 -8.80 -18.57
CA MET A 221 -4.55 -7.72 -19.39
C MET A 221 -3.52 -7.07 -20.34
N GLY A 222 -2.25 -7.50 -20.30
CA GLY A 222 -1.20 -7.04 -21.22
C GLY A 222 -0.42 -5.80 -20.78
N TYR A 223 -0.40 -5.49 -19.48
CA TYR A 223 0.46 -4.43 -18.91
C TYR A 223 1.81 -4.95 -18.39
#